data_AF-A0A8H9W6R5-F1
#
_entry.id   AF-A0A8H9W6R5-F1
#
_cell.length_a   1.000
_cell.length_b   1.000
_cell.length_c   1.000
_cell.angle_alpha   90.00
_cell.angle_beta   90.00
_cell.angle_gamma   90.00
#
_symmetry.space_group_name_H-M   'P 1'
#
loop_
_entity.id
_entity.type
_entity.pdbx_description
1 polymer ?
#
loop_
_entity_poly.entity_id
_entity_poly.type
_entity_poly.pdbx_seq_one_letter_code
_entity_poly.pdbx_strand_id
1 'polypeptide(L)' 'MKFLLKAVTFYLLTTSIVLANTQFNKVGEARMEYLFWDVYDAVLFTPSGNYSAGTHPIKFKLTYLRCLLYTS' A
#
# COMPACT_ATOMS: atom_id res chain seq x y z
N MET A 1 -19.15 13.15 -43.13
CA MET A 1 -18.51 13.94 -42.06
C MET A 1 -18.93 13.56 -40.63
N LYS A 2 -20.10 12.93 -40.39
CA LYS A 2 -20.57 12.57 -39.03
C LYS A 2 -19.99 11.25 -38.47
N PHE A 3 -19.57 10.33 -39.35
CA PHE A 3 -18.96 9.04 -38.97
C PHE A 3 -17.55 9.19 -38.37
N LEU A 4 -16.74 10.10 -38.92
CA LEU A 4 -15.40 10.42 -38.41
C LEU A 4 -15.47 10.99 -36.99
N LEU A 5 -16.45 11.86 -36.72
CA LEU A 5 -16.66 12.43 -35.39
C LEU A 5 -17.01 11.35 -34.35
N LYS A 6 -17.86 10.38 -34.72
CA LYS A 6 -18.23 9.25 -33.86
C LYS A 6 -17.07 8.29 -33.57
N ALA A 7 -16.23 8.03 -34.57
CA ALA A 7 -15.04 7.18 -34.42
C ALA A 7 -14.01 7.83 -33.48
N VAL A 8 -13.80 9.14 -33.58
CA VAL A 8 -12.93 9.89 -32.66
C VAL A 8 -13.48 9.88 -31.23
N THR A 9 -14.78 10.09 -31.04
CA THR A 9 -15.40 10.03 -29.70
C THR A 9 -15.35 8.63 -29.09
N PHE A 10 -15.42 7.58 -29.90
CA PHE A 10 -15.29 6.20 -29.42
C PHE A 10 -13.85 5.87 -29.00
N TYR A 11 -12.85 6.39 -29.72
CA TYR A 11 -11.44 6.19 -29.40
C TYR A 11 -11.00 6.96 -28.14
N LEU A 12 -11.59 8.12 -27.86
CA LEU A 12 -11.36 8.85 -26.60
C LEU A 12 -11.99 8.18 -25.37
N LEU A 13 -13.05 7.37 -25.54
CA LEU A 13 -13.72 6.71 -24.40
C LEU A 13 -12.97 5.46 -23.90
N THR A 14 -12.17 4.82 -24.76
CA THR A 14 -11.53 3.53 -24.45
C THR A 14 -10.17 3.67 -23.74
N THR A 15 -9.61 4.88 -23.65
CA THR A 15 -8.22 5.08 -23.23
C THR A 15 -8.01 5.16 -21.71
N SER A 16 -9.07 5.19 -20.90
CA SER A 16 -8.95 5.50 -19.46
C SER A 16 -9.30 4.33 -18.54
N ILE A 17 -8.64 3.20 -18.69
CA ILE A 17 -8.60 2.18 -17.62
C ILE A 17 -7.14 1.85 -17.33
N VAL A 18 -6.42 2.82 -16.75
CA VAL A 18 -5.17 2.49 -16.05
C VAL A 18 -5.58 1.86 -14.73
N LEU A 19 -5.54 0.52 -14.68
CA LEU A 19 -5.72 -0.23 -13.45
C LEU A 19 -4.57 0.16 -12.51
N ALA A 20 -4.87 0.92 -11.45
CA ALA A 20 -3.89 1.36 -10.47
C ALA A 20 -3.34 0.15 -9.70
N ASN A 21 -2.35 -0.54 -10.27
CA ASN A 21 -1.58 -1.57 -9.59
C ASN A 21 -0.69 -0.86 -8.56
N THR A 22 -1.27 -0.58 -7.40
CA THR A 22 -0.60 0.17 -6.34
C THR A 22 0.42 -0.75 -5.67
N GLN A 23 1.61 -0.81 -6.27
CA GLN A 23 2.75 -1.47 -5.66
C GLN A 23 3.13 -0.73 -4.38
N PHE A 24 3.14 -1.45 -3.27
CA PHE A 24 3.54 -0.89 -1.97
C PHE A 24 5.04 -1.03 -1.81
N ASN A 25 5.71 0.10 -1.62
CA ASN A 25 7.14 0.18 -1.39
C ASN A 25 7.41 0.32 0.11
N LYS A 26 8.47 -0.35 0.59
CA LYS A 26 8.87 -0.30 2.00
C LYS A 26 9.45 1.08 2.29
N VAL A 27 8.87 1.78 3.26
CA VAL A 27 9.38 3.06 3.77
C VAL A 27 10.45 2.83 4.82
N GLY A 28 10.19 1.89 5.72
CA GLY A 28 11.07 1.59 6.83
C GLY A 28 10.61 0.39 7.63
N GLU A 29 11.50 -0.09 8.49
CA GLU A 29 11.23 -1.13 9.48
C GLU A 29 11.83 -0.75 10.83
N ALA A 30 11.23 -1.25 11.89
CA ALA A 30 11.71 -1.11 13.25
C ALA A 30 11.38 -2.37 14.04
N ARG A 31 12.20 -2.67 15.05
CA ARG A 31 11.91 -3.72 16.03
C ARG A 31 11.51 -3.08 17.35
N MET A 32 10.43 -3.57 17.95
CA MET A 32 10.08 -3.22 19.31
C MET A 32 10.62 -4.27 20.27
N GLU A 33 11.42 -3.81 21.21
CA GLU A 33 11.98 -4.62 22.30
C GLU A 33 11.43 -4.12 23.63
N TYR A 34 11.17 -5.05 24.55
CA TYR A 34 10.82 -4.74 25.92
C TYR A 34 11.71 -5.53 26.87
N LEU A 35 12.48 -4.81 27.69
CA LEU A 35 13.56 -5.37 28.52
C LEU A 35 14.58 -6.15 27.66
N PHE A 36 14.56 -7.48 27.73
CA PHE A 36 15.47 -8.37 27.00
C PHE A 36 14.76 -9.15 25.88
N TRP A 37 13.52 -8.76 25.56
CA TRP A 37 12.68 -9.52 24.65
C TRP A 37 12.31 -8.73 23.41
N ASP A 38 12.59 -9.33 22.26
CA ASP A 38 12.01 -8.95 20.98
C ASP A 38 10.51 -9.27 20.99
N VAL A 39 9.66 -8.26 20.81
CA VAL A 39 8.21 -8.39 20.90
C VAL A 39 7.60 -8.53 19.51
N TYR A 40 7.87 -7.55 18.63
CA TYR A 40 7.42 -7.60 17.24
C TYR A 40 8.33 -6.79 16.31
N ASP A 41 8.34 -7.17 15.04
CA ASP A 41 8.85 -6.34 13.95
C ASP A 41 7.71 -5.52 13.34
N ALA A 42 7.94 -4.22 13.14
CA ALA A 42 7.03 -3.30 12.49
C ALA A 42 7.60 -2.86 11.14
N VAL A 43 6.81 -2.97 10.07
CA VAL A 43 7.20 -2.53 8.72
C VAL A 43 6.10 -1.66 8.13
N LEU A 44 6.48 -0.48 7.65
CA LEU A 44 5.58 0.47 6.99
C LEU A 44 5.82 0.46 5.48
N PHE A 45 4.74 0.36 4.73
CA PHE A 45 4.75 0.45 3.28
C PHE A 45 3.81 1.55 2.78
N THR A 46 4.26 2.29 1.77
CA THR A 46 3.45 3.30 1.06
C THR A 46 3.65 3.14 -0.45
N PRO A 47 2.70 3.59 -1.29
CA PRO A 47 2.86 3.55 -2.74
C PRO A 47 4.08 4.33 -3.23
N SER A 48 4.34 5.49 -2.61
CA SER A 48 5.45 6.38 -2.96
C SER A 48 6.80 5.95 -2.40
N GLY A 49 6.83 5.04 -1.42
CA GLY A 49 8.05 4.68 -0.68
C GLY A 49 8.51 5.74 0.33
N ASN A 50 7.82 6.87 0.43
CA ASN A 50 8.06 7.92 1.42
C ASN A 50 6.84 8.10 2.32
N TYR A 51 7.07 8.51 3.56
CA TYR A 51 5.99 8.85 4.50
C TYR A 51 5.69 10.36 4.45
N SER A 52 4.40 10.69 4.37
CA SER A 52 3.89 12.05 4.54
C SER A 52 2.58 12.00 5.31
N ALA A 53 2.40 12.93 6.26
CA ALA A 53 1.18 12.99 7.05
C ALA A 53 -0.05 13.21 6.16
N GLY A 54 -1.16 12.52 6.49
CA GLY A 54 -2.41 12.59 5.73
C GLY A 54 -2.39 11.86 4.37
N THR A 55 -1.27 11.23 3.99
CA THR A 55 -1.19 10.48 2.74
C THR A 55 -1.70 9.06 2.94
N HIS A 56 -2.74 8.70 2.19
CA HIS A 56 -3.29 7.35 2.10
C HIS A 56 -3.25 6.90 0.63
N PRO A 57 -3.19 5.59 0.33
CA PRO A 57 -3.23 4.45 1.25
C PRO A 57 -1.87 4.13 1.88
N ILE A 58 -1.89 3.56 3.10
CA ILE A 58 -0.70 3.04 3.78
C ILE A 58 -0.94 1.58 4.19
N LYS A 59 0.12 0.78 4.25
CA LYS A 59 0.07 -0.59 4.75
C LYS A 59 1.07 -0.74 5.89
N PHE A 60 0.55 -1.10 7.06
CA PHE A 60 1.34 -1.35 8.25
C PHE A 60 1.32 -2.84 8.60
N LYS A 61 2.49 -3.46 8.70
CA LYS A 61 2.65 -4.88 9.00
C LYS A 61 3.35 -5.04 10.34
N LEU A 62 2.74 -5.83 11.23
CA LEU A 62 3.34 -6.29 12.47
C LEU A 62 3.58 -7.79 12.40
N THR A 63 4.81 -8.22 12.67
CA THR A 63 5.17 -9.64 12.83
C THR A 63 5.43 -9.90 14.30
N TYR A 64 4.53 -10.60 14.96
CA TYR A 64 4.70 -10.97 16.37
C TYR A 64 5.75 -12.07 16.48
N LEU A 65 6.80 -11.78 17.26
CA LEU A 65 7.90 -12.71 17.51
C LEU A 65 7.65 -13.57 18.76
N ARG A 66 6.62 -13.22 19.53
CA ARG A 66 6.23 -13.92 20.75
C ARG A 66 4.76 -14.32 20.70
N CYS A 67 4.48 -15.54 21.18
CA CYS A 67 3.12 -15.98 21.44
C CYS A 67 2.58 -15.21 22.66
N LEU A 68 1.57 -14.36 22.45
CA LEU A 68 0.84 -13.66 23.52
C LEU A 68 -0.50 -14.33 23.85
N LEU A 69 -0.79 -15.51 23.30
CA LEU A 69 -2.05 -16.22 23.56
C LEU A 69 -1.91 -17.16 24.76
N TYR A 70 -2.29 -16.67 25.94
CA TYR A 70 -2.89 -17.54 26.96
C TYR A 70 -4.38 -17.68 26.60
N THR A 71 -4.76 -18.78 25.95
CA THR A 71 -6.16 -19.20 25.92
C THR A 71 -6.43 -19.95 27.22
N SER A 72 -7.32 -19.43 28.07
CA SER A 72 -7.86 -20.12 29.26
C SER A 72 -8.72 -21.32 28.88
#